data_AF-A0A9P8T4S5-F1
#
_entry.id   AF-A0A9P8T4S5-F1
#
_cell.length_a   1.000
_cell.length_b   1.000
_cell.length_c   1.000
_cell.angle_alpha   90.00
_cell.angle_beta   90.00
_cell.angle_gamma   90.00
#
_symmetry.space_group_name_H-M   'P 1'
#
loop_
_entity.id
_entity.type
_entity.pdbx_description
1 polymer ?
#
loop_
_entity_poly.entity_id
_entity_poly.type
_entity_poly.pdbx_seq_one_letter_code
_entity_poly.pdbx_strand_id
1 'polypeptide(L)'
;MAPVVVKFEDKYAPSKVEQSKEHKKILKSGKPISLEELKRKKRAREQQELKDSKTKEDKDDIKNDIALDRLLNESHILAETRAKAYSGADLTLETLDHENPTGKARVKTLQNRLQKVSEVNGKDGQKLEKMPMNMRKGMVKAQLQRIEKYEREAKDAGIVLAKKKKGEFRQIGGRGTKSIDTRIGKGIKKDHRIRDRGLKINSIGKSTRNGLIISQKDVDRINGKRS
;
A
#
# COMPACT_ATOMS: atom_id res chain seq x y z
N MET A 1 63.12 -60.21 14.94
CA MET A 1 62.01 -59.31 14.57
C MET A 1 61.88 -58.26 15.64
N ALA A 2 62.13 -56.99 15.33
CA ALA A 2 61.96 -55.88 16.26
C ALA A 2 60.52 -55.33 16.18
N PRO A 3 59.93 -54.82 17.29
CA PRO A 3 58.56 -54.35 17.31
C PRO A 3 58.40 -53.03 16.54
N VAL A 4 57.30 -52.92 15.79
CA VAL A 4 56.92 -51.70 15.07
C VAL A 4 56.26 -50.72 16.06
N VAL A 5 56.85 -49.54 16.22
CA VAL A 5 56.29 -48.47 17.06
C VAL A 5 55.65 -47.43 16.15
N VAL A 6 54.33 -47.27 16.25
CA VAL A 6 53.57 -46.21 15.58
C VAL A 6 53.45 -45.03 16.53
N LYS A 7 54.03 -43.87 16.16
CA LYS A 7 53.85 -42.60 16.86
C LYS A 7 52.74 -41.81 16.16
N PHE A 8 51.70 -41.45 16.90
CA PHE A 8 50.68 -40.52 16.41
C PHE A 8 51.25 -39.10 16.49
N GLU A 9 51.32 -38.41 15.35
CA GLU A 9 51.61 -36.98 15.33
C GLU A 9 50.30 -36.22 15.55
N ASP A 10 50.23 -35.42 16.62
CA ASP A 10 49.07 -34.59 16.99
C ASP A 10 48.87 -33.38 16.05
N LYS A 11 49.07 -33.55 14.74
CA LYS A 11 48.82 -32.53 13.71
C LYS A 11 47.32 -32.20 13.56
N TYR A 12 46.46 -33.04 14.13
CA TYR A 12 45.00 -32.87 14.16
C TYR A 12 44.46 -32.66 15.58
N ALA A 13 45.27 -32.16 16.52
CA ALA A 13 44.71 -31.60 17.75
C ALA A 13 43.61 -30.61 17.32
N PRO A 14 42.33 -30.81 17.68
CA PRO A 14 41.26 -29.98 17.16
C PRO A 14 41.52 -28.57 17.70
N SER A 15 42.11 -27.72 16.86
CA SER A 15 42.15 -26.28 17.09
C SER A 15 40.73 -25.91 17.44
N LYS A 16 40.50 -25.28 18.61
CA LYS A 16 39.15 -24.94 19.09
C LYS A 16 38.38 -24.28 17.94
N VAL A 17 37.57 -25.05 17.23
CA VAL A 17 36.79 -24.52 16.12
C VAL A 17 35.75 -23.67 16.81
N GLU A 18 35.95 -22.35 16.77
CA GLU A 18 35.01 -21.40 17.33
C GLU A 18 33.69 -21.55 16.57
N GLN A 19 32.80 -22.38 17.12
CA GLN A 19 31.49 -22.58 16.52
C GLN A 19 30.78 -21.23 16.43
N SER A 20 30.24 -20.94 15.24
CA SER A 20 29.53 -19.69 15.02
C SER A 20 28.41 -19.51 16.04
N LYS A 21 28.06 -18.26 16.36
CA LYS A 21 26.98 -17.94 17.32
C LYS A 21 25.65 -18.62 16.94
N GLU A 22 25.43 -18.88 15.65
CA GLU A 22 24.26 -19.62 15.15
C GLU A 22 24.29 -21.10 15.58
N HIS A 23 25.43 -21.78 15.40
CA HIS A 23 25.57 -23.18 15.78
C HIS A 23 25.37 -23.40 17.29
N LYS A 24 25.92 -22.50 18.11
CA LYS A 24 25.74 -22.54 19.58
C LYS A 24 24.27 -22.36 19.98
N LYS A 25 23.51 -21.52 19.27
CA LYS A 25 22.08 -21.28 19.54
C LYS A 25 21.22 -22.48 19.16
N ILE A 26 21.54 -23.16 18.06
CA ILE A 26 20.84 -24.38 17.60
C ILE A 26 21.03 -25.50 18.62
N LEU A 27 22.28 -25.76 19.04
CA LEU A 27 22.61 -26.79 20.04
C LEU A 27 21.91 -26.55 21.38
N LYS A 28 21.78 -25.29 21.81
CA LYS A 28 21.10 -24.92 23.06
C LYS A 28 19.57 -24.90 22.97
N SER A 29 19.00 -24.99 21.78
CA SER A 29 17.55 -24.80 21.60
C SER A 29 16.71 -26.02 22.01
N GLY A 30 17.34 -27.16 22.34
CA GLY A 30 16.69 -28.37 22.87
C GLY A 30 15.67 -29.03 21.95
N LYS A 31 15.52 -28.52 20.71
CA LYS A 31 14.55 -28.98 19.72
C LYS A 31 15.31 -29.71 18.60
N PRO A 32 14.93 -30.95 18.24
CA PRO A 32 15.51 -31.63 17.09
C PRO A 32 14.99 -30.95 15.83
N ILE A 33 15.70 -29.93 15.33
CA ILE A 33 15.34 -29.29 14.07
C ILE A 33 15.92 -30.14 12.94
N SER A 34 15.05 -30.73 12.12
CA SER A 34 15.49 -31.39 10.88
C SER A 34 16.23 -30.39 9.98
N LEU A 35 17.35 -30.81 9.39
CA LEU A 35 18.15 -29.99 8.46
C LEU A 35 17.28 -29.41 7.33
N GLU A 36 16.21 -30.10 6.93
CA GLU A 36 15.27 -29.63 5.92
C GLU A 36 14.39 -28.47 6.40
N GLU A 37 13.92 -28.51 7.64
CA GLU A 37 13.11 -27.43 8.21
C GLU A 37 13.91 -26.13 8.37
N LEU A 38 15.20 -26.26 8.71
CA LEU A 38 16.13 -25.15 8.82
C LEU A 38 16.38 -24.49 7.46
N LYS A 39 16.58 -25.30 6.41
CA LYS A 39 16.72 -24.82 5.03
C LYS A 39 15.42 -24.16 4.52
N ARG A 40 14.25 -24.73 4.83
CA ARG A 40 12.93 -24.16 4.47
C ARG A 40 12.70 -22.81 5.15
N LYS A 41 13.00 -22.69 6.45
CA LYS A 41 12.88 -21.42 7.19
C LYS A 41 13.87 -20.36 6.69
N LYS A 42 15.12 -20.72 6.39
CA LYS A 42 16.09 -19.77 5.79
C LYS A 42 15.60 -19.25 4.44
N ARG A 43 15.18 -20.14 3.52
CA ARG A 43 14.64 -19.75 2.21
C ARG A 43 13.38 -18.87 2.32
N ALA A 44 12.46 -19.20 3.22
CA ALA A 44 11.25 -18.40 3.44
C ALA A 44 11.58 -16.99 3.96
N ARG A 45 12.56 -16.88 4.84
CA ARG A 45 13.03 -15.61 5.40
C ARG A 45 13.78 -14.78 4.37
N GLU A 46 14.67 -15.38 3.59
CA GLU A 46 15.36 -14.72 2.47
C GLU A 46 14.36 -14.21 1.43
N GLN A 47 13.32 -14.98 1.08
CA GLN A 47 12.27 -14.54 0.17
C GLN A 47 11.43 -13.39 0.74
N GLN A 48 11.20 -13.34 2.05
CA GLN A 48 10.53 -12.21 2.71
C GLN A 48 11.44 -10.98 2.72
N GLU A 49 12.71 -11.14 3.09
CA GLU A 49 13.70 -10.05 3.13
C GLU A 49 13.95 -9.48 1.72
N LEU A 50 14.03 -10.31 0.67
CA LEU A 50 14.15 -9.87 -0.73
C LEU A 50 12.91 -9.12 -1.26
N LYS A 51 11.71 -9.47 -0.78
CA LYS A 51 10.48 -8.74 -1.14
C LYS A 51 10.42 -7.42 -0.39
N ASP A 52 10.76 -7.42 0.89
CA ASP A 52 10.73 -6.23 1.73
C ASP A 52 11.87 -5.25 1.41
N SER A 53 13.04 -5.75 0.99
CA SER A 53 14.20 -4.92 0.61
C SER A 53 13.93 -4.17 -0.69
N LYS A 54 13.51 -4.87 -1.76
CA LYS A 54 13.12 -4.22 -3.03
C LYS A 54 12.07 -3.15 -2.81
N THR A 55 11.05 -3.44 -2.00
CA THR A 55 9.96 -2.48 -1.75
C THR A 55 10.40 -1.29 -0.88
N LYS A 56 11.50 -1.38 -0.13
CA LYS A 56 12.04 -0.27 0.68
C LYS A 56 13.06 0.55 -0.11
N GLU A 57 13.99 -0.11 -0.77
CA GLU A 57 14.98 0.51 -1.66
C GLU A 57 14.27 1.28 -2.77
N ASP A 58 13.32 0.67 -3.49
CA ASP A 58 12.55 1.35 -4.54
C ASP A 58 11.78 2.57 -3.99
N LYS A 59 11.27 2.48 -2.75
CA LYS A 59 10.55 3.61 -2.13
C LYS A 59 11.48 4.74 -1.73
N ASP A 60 12.67 4.40 -1.25
CA ASP A 60 13.65 5.39 -0.83
C ASP A 60 14.30 6.04 -2.06
N ASP A 61 14.52 5.28 -3.13
CA ASP A 61 14.94 5.80 -4.44
C ASP A 61 13.87 6.72 -5.05
N ILE A 62 12.58 6.36 -5.03
CA ILE A 62 11.49 7.24 -5.49
C ILE A 62 11.36 8.49 -4.62
N LYS A 63 11.63 8.42 -3.31
CA LYS A 63 11.64 9.62 -2.45
C LYS A 63 12.81 10.53 -2.77
N ASN A 64 13.96 9.96 -3.07
CA ASN A 64 15.17 10.71 -3.37
C ASN A 64 15.12 11.30 -4.80
N ASP A 65 14.48 10.60 -5.74
CA ASP A 65 14.31 11.04 -7.13
C ASP A 65 12.94 11.68 -7.39
N ILE A 66 12.92 13.02 -7.25
CA ILE A 66 11.75 13.85 -7.53
C ILE A 66 11.36 13.79 -9.02
N ALA A 67 12.31 13.61 -9.93
CA ALA A 67 12.02 13.55 -11.36
C ALA A 67 11.27 12.27 -11.72
N LEU A 68 11.71 11.13 -11.15
CA LEU A 68 11.04 9.85 -11.30
C LEU A 68 9.61 9.87 -10.71
N ASP A 69 9.44 10.40 -9.50
CA ASP A 69 8.11 10.53 -8.88
C ASP A 69 7.16 11.40 -9.72
N ARG A 70 7.66 12.52 -10.27
CA ARG A 70 6.87 13.35 -11.20
C ARG A 70 6.47 12.58 -12.46
N LEU A 71 7.42 11.88 -13.08
CA LEU A 71 7.16 11.09 -14.29
C LEU A 71 6.10 10.01 -14.06
N LEU A 72 6.22 9.24 -12.97
CA LEU A 72 5.25 8.17 -12.66
C LEU A 72 3.84 8.74 -12.43
N ASN A 73 3.71 9.81 -11.66
CA ASN A 73 2.42 10.43 -11.36
C ASN A 73 1.78 11.15 -12.56
N GLU A 74 2.60 11.69 -13.47
CA GLU A 74 2.14 12.50 -14.61
C GLU A 74 2.07 11.70 -15.92
N SER A 75 2.57 10.47 -15.94
CA SER A 75 2.59 9.56 -17.10
C SER A 75 1.24 9.48 -17.82
N HIS A 76 0.14 9.43 -17.08
CA HIS A 76 -1.21 9.42 -17.66
C HIS A 76 -1.56 10.71 -18.41
N ILE A 77 -1.17 11.87 -17.87
CA ILE A 77 -1.40 13.18 -18.51
C ILE A 77 -0.57 13.27 -19.79
N LEU A 78 0.69 12.83 -19.75
CA LEU A 78 1.59 12.83 -20.90
C LEU A 78 1.06 11.90 -22.01
N ALA A 79 0.68 10.67 -21.65
CA ALA A 79 0.12 9.68 -22.57
C ALA A 79 -1.20 10.16 -23.21
N GLU A 80 -2.09 10.82 -22.45
CA GLU A 80 -3.35 11.37 -22.98
C GLU A 80 -3.13 12.49 -24.00
N THR A 81 -2.09 13.32 -23.81
CA THR A 81 -1.87 14.49 -24.67
C THR A 81 -1.22 14.16 -26.00
N ARG A 82 -0.44 13.07 -26.05
CA ARG A 82 0.24 12.58 -27.26
C ARG A 82 -0.57 11.52 -28.01
N ALA A 83 -1.91 11.61 -27.95
CA ALA A 83 -2.90 10.60 -28.36
C ALA A 83 -2.91 10.12 -29.84
N LYS A 84 -1.78 10.11 -30.56
CA LYS A 84 -1.71 9.58 -31.93
C LYS A 84 -0.51 8.72 -32.28
N ALA A 85 0.52 8.55 -31.44
CA ALA A 85 1.59 7.65 -31.84
C ALA A 85 2.38 7.09 -30.63
N TYR A 86 2.45 5.76 -30.63
CA TYR A 86 3.47 4.90 -30.01
C TYR A 86 3.38 4.49 -28.53
N SER A 87 3.90 3.28 -28.34
CA SER A 87 4.12 2.52 -27.11
C SER A 87 4.84 3.33 -26.05
N GLY A 88 4.69 2.97 -24.76
CA GLY A 88 5.29 3.68 -23.62
C GLY A 88 6.81 3.91 -23.70
N ALA A 89 7.52 3.19 -24.58
CA ALA A 89 8.95 3.37 -24.86
C ALA A 89 9.28 4.58 -25.75
N ASP A 90 8.37 4.99 -26.64
CA ASP A 90 8.60 6.14 -27.53
C ASP A 90 8.31 7.47 -26.80
N LEU A 91 7.41 7.41 -25.81
CA LEU A 91 7.20 8.50 -24.86
C LEU A 91 8.51 8.86 -24.15
N THR A 92 9.30 7.87 -23.72
CA THR A 92 10.56 8.11 -23.00
C THR A 92 11.67 8.68 -23.88
N LEU A 93 11.75 8.26 -25.16
CA LEU A 93 12.80 8.71 -26.08
C LEU A 93 12.60 10.18 -26.50
N GLU A 94 11.38 10.60 -26.82
CA GLU A 94 11.12 12.02 -27.17
C GLU A 94 10.99 12.95 -25.95
N THR A 95 10.68 12.44 -24.76
CA THR A 95 10.76 13.29 -23.54
C THR A 95 12.18 13.54 -23.07
N LEU A 96 13.14 12.69 -23.46
CA LEU A 96 14.56 12.96 -23.18
C LEU A 96 15.04 14.20 -23.93
N ASP A 97 14.54 14.44 -25.15
CA ASP A 97 14.92 15.61 -25.96
C ASP A 97 14.14 16.89 -25.59
N HIS A 98 13.03 16.77 -24.84
CA HIS A 98 12.20 17.89 -24.41
C HIS A 98 12.03 17.90 -22.89
N GLU A 99 12.94 18.61 -22.22
CA GLU A 99 12.98 18.88 -20.77
C GLU A 99 11.62 19.30 -20.17
N ASN A 100 10.68 19.86 -20.96
CA ASN A 100 9.40 20.33 -20.45
C ASN A 100 8.21 19.96 -21.34
N PRO A 101 7.10 19.45 -20.75
CA PRO A 101 5.85 19.30 -21.49
C PRO A 101 5.38 20.65 -22.02
N THR A 102 4.80 20.67 -23.22
CA THR A 102 4.33 21.90 -23.88
C THR A 102 2.80 22.01 -23.87
N GLY A 103 2.30 23.24 -24.04
CA GLY A 103 0.88 23.53 -24.20
C GLY A 103 -0.03 23.01 -23.06
N LYS A 104 -1.07 22.26 -23.43
CA LYS A 104 -2.10 21.76 -22.50
C LYS A 104 -1.53 20.75 -21.50
N ALA A 105 -0.54 19.95 -21.92
CA ALA A 105 0.15 19.00 -21.04
C ALA A 105 0.86 19.76 -19.91
N ARG A 106 1.59 20.82 -20.25
CA ARG A 106 2.30 21.68 -19.29
C ARG A 106 1.39 22.23 -18.20
N VAL A 107 0.23 22.75 -18.60
CA VAL A 107 -0.72 23.35 -17.66
C VAL A 107 -1.27 22.29 -16.70
N LYS A 108 -1.64 21.11 -17.23
CA LYS A 108 -2.15 20.01 -16.39
C LYS A 108 -1.09 19.46 -15.43
N THR A 109 0.14 19.23 -15.90
CA THR A 109 1.22 18.72 -15.05
C THR A 109 1.59 19.74 -13.97
N LEU A 110 1.72 21.03 -14.33
CA LEU A 110 1.97 22.09 -13.36
C LEU A 110 0.85 22.18 -12.31
N GLN A 111 -0.41 22.12 -12.72
CA GLN A 111 -1.55 22.13 -11.81
C GLN A 111 -1.51 20.91 -10.87
N ASN A 112 -1.18 19.72 -11.37
CA ASN A 112 -1.06 18.51 -10.55
C ASN A 112 0.08 18.62 -9.52
N ARG A 113 1.24 19.17 -9.93
CA ARG A 113 2.38 19.42 -9.04
C ARG A 113 2.01 20.40 -7.92
N LEU A 114 1.40 21.54 -8.28
CA LEU A 114 0.95 22.54 -7.31
C LEU A 114 -0.09 21.96 -6.36
N GLN A 115 -1.03 21.17 -6.88
CA GLN A 115 -2.00 20.46 -6.07
C GLN A 115 -1.33 19.52 -5.07
N LYS A 116 -0.41 18.66 -5.52
CA LYS A 116 0.29 17.69 -4.66
C LYS A 116 1.05 18.39 -3.53
N VAL A 117 1.73 19.50 -3.82
CA VAL A 117 2.42 20.31 -2.80
C VAL A 117 1.43 20.99 -1.86
N SER A 118 0.34 21.54 -2.39
CA SER A 118 -0.68 22.23 -1.59
C SER A 118 -1.48 21.28 -0.68
N GLU A 119 -1.64 20.01 -1.06
CA GLU A 119 -2.42 19.02 -0.29
C GLU A 119 -1.79 18.74 1.08
N VAL A 120 -0.49 19.01 1.27
CA VAL A 120 0.21 18.78 2.55
C VAL A 120 -0.16 19.84 3.60
N ASN A 121 -0.21 21.12 3.21
CA ASN A 121 -0.40 22.25 4.14
C ASN A 121 -1.76 22.94 3.97
N GLY A 122 -2.50 22.61 2.91
CA GLY A 122 -3.77 23.24 2.58
C GLY A 122 -4.90 22.79 3.50
N LYS A 123 -5.59 23.74 4.13
CA LYS A 123 -6.73 23.47 5.02
C LYS A 123 -7.99 23.04 4.27
N ASP A 124 -8.17 23.52 3.05
CA ASP A 124 -9.35 23.24 2.23
C ASP A 124 -9.00 22.30 1.09
N GLY A 125 -9.70 21.16 1.03
CA GLY A 125 -9.65 20.27 -0.12
C GLY A 125 -10.04 21.02 -1.42
N GLN A 126 -9.60 20.50 -2.57
CA GLN A 126 -9.79 21.18 -3.85
C GLN A 126 -11.21 21.70 -4.06
N LYS A 127 -11.32 22.99 -4.37
CA LYS A 127 -12.57 23.64 -4.75
C LYS A 127 -12.98 23.20 -6.15
N LEU A 128 -14.15 22.58 -6.26
CA LEU A 128 -14.71 22.19 -7.55
C LEU A 128 -15.25 23.42 -8.30
N GLU A 129 -15.25 23.35 -9.63
CA GLU A 129 -15.89 24.33 -10.50
C GLU A 129 -17.39 24.44 -10.17
N LYS A 130 -17.91 25.67 -10.13
CA LYS A 130 -19.33 25.92 -9.89
C LYS A 130 -20.10 25.42 -11.12
N MET A 131 -21.03 24.48 -10.89
CA MET A 131 -21.86 23.88 -11.93
C MET A 131 -23.28 23.69 -11.41
N PRO A 132 -24.31 23.94 -12.24
CA PRO A 132 -25.70 23.55 -11.95
C PRO A 132 -25.83 22.07 -11.58
N MET A 133 -26.75 21.79 -10.66
CA MET A 133 -26.90 20.45 -10.06
C MET A 133 -27.19 19.37 -11.11
N ASN A 134 -28.11 19.65 -12.05
CA ASN A 134 -28.52 18.70 -13.08
C ASN A 134 -27.36 18.32 -14.00
N MET A 135 -26.55 19.31 -14.42
CA MET A 135 -25.35 19.04 -15.24
C MET A 135 -24.30 18.24 -14.48
N ARG A 136 -24.04 18.59 -13.21
CA ARG A 136 -23.07 17.84 -12.40
C ARG A 136 -23.50 16.39 -12.20
N LYS A 137 -24.78 16.16 -11.89
CA LYS A 137 -25.36 14.80 -11.77
C LYS A 137 -25.24 14.04 -13.08
N GLY A 138 -25.52 14.67 -14.21
CA GLY A 138 -25.37 14.07 -15.54
C GLY A 138 -23.92 13.64 -15.83
N MET A 139 -22.96 14.52 -15.55
CA MET A 139 -21.52 14.21 -15.72
C MET A 139 -21.07 13.05 -14.82
N VAL A 140 -21.49 13.05 -13.55
CA VAL A 140 -21.19 11.95 -12.61
C VAL A 140 -21.77 10.63 -13.11
N LYS A 141 -23.04 10.61 -13.54
CA LYS A 141 -23.70 9.40 -14.07
C LYS A 141 -22.99 8.87 -15.31
N ALA A 142 -22.66 9.75 -16.26
CA ALA A 142 -21.95 9.36 -17.48
C ALA A 142 -20.53 8.84 -17.21
N GLN A 143 -19.83 9.42 -16.22
CA GLN A 143 -18.51 8.94 -15.80
C GLN A 143 -18.61 7.57 -15.14
N LEU A 144 -19.60 7.35 -14.26
CA LEU A 144 -19.83 6.05 -13.62
C LEU A 144 -20.14 4.97 -14.65
N GLN A 145 -21.00 5.25 -15.64
CA GLN A 145 -21.30 4.31 -16.73
C GLN A 145 -20.06 3.94 -17.55
N ARG A 146 -19.20 4.91 -17.86
CA ARG A 146 -17.93 4.65 -18.56
C ARG A 146 -16.97 3.79 -17.72
N ILE A 147 -16.86 4.07 -16.42
CA ILE A 147 -16.02 3.28 -15.51
C ILE A 147 -16.57 1.85 -15.38
N GLU A 148 -17.87 1.69 -15.21
CA GLU A 148 -18.52 0.38 -15.10
C GLU A 148 -18.32 -0.45 -16.37
N LYS A 149 -18.50 0.15 -17.54
CA LYS A 149 -18.23 -0.50 -18.83
C LYS A 149 -16.77 -0.95 -18.93
N TYR A 150 -15.83 -0.06 -18.62
CA TYR A 150 -14.39 -0.37 -18.64
C TYR A 150 -14.00 -1.48 -17.66
N GLU A 151 -14.54 -1.45 -16.43
CA GLU A 151 -14.29 -2.47 -15.42
C GLU A 151 -14.91 -3.83 -15.78
N ARG A 152 -16.10 -3.82 -16.41
CA ARG A 152 -16.75 -5.04 -16.90
C ARG A 152 -15.96 -5.65 -18.05
N GLU A 153 -15.60 -4.86 -19.06
CA GLU A 153 -14.80 -5.33 -20.21
C GLU A 153 -13.45 -5.89 -19.77
N ALA A 154 -12.76 -5.23 -18.84
CA ALA A 154 -11.50 -5.73 -18.29
C ALA A 154 -11.70 -7.05 -17.52
N LYS A 155 -12.78 -7.17 -16.75
CA LYS A 155 -13.10 -8.41 -16.01
C LYS A 155 -13.41 -9.56 -16.96
N ASP A 156 -14.23 -9.30 -17.99
CA ASP A 156 -14.63 -10.29 -18.99
C ASP A 156 -13.41 -10.76 -19.81
N ALA A 157 -12.45 -9.87 -20.07
CA ALA A 157 -11.19 -10.18 -20.76
C ALA A 157 -10.08 -10.76 -19.84
N GLY A 158 -10.31 -10.87 -18.52
CA GLY A 158 -9.30 -11.34 -17.58
C GLY A 158 -8.14 -10.36 -17.30
N ILE A 159 -8.32 -9.07 -17.62
CA ILE A 159 -7.32 -8.01 -17.41
C ILE A 159 -7.37 -7.53 -15.96
N VAL A 160 -6.23 -7.55 -15.27
CA VAL A 160 -6.11 -7.04 -13.90
C VAL A 160 -5.93 -5.53 -13.89
N LEU A 161 -6.93 -4.81 -13.36
CA LEU A 161 -6.88 -3.36 -13.18
C LEU A 161 -6.31 -2.95 -11.82
N ALA A 162 -5.71 -1.76 -11.77
CA ALA A 162 -5.26 -1.14 -10.50
C ALA A 162 -6.43 -0.98 -9.51
N LYS A 163 -6.17 -1.16 -8.20
CA LYS A 163 -7.19 -1.02 -7.16
C LYS A 163 -7.41 0.46 -6.82
N LYS A 164 -8.67 0.86 -6.62
CA LYS A 164 -9.07 2.23 -6.20
C LYS A 164 -9.69 2.20 -4.80
N LYS A 165 -9.70 3.33 -4.08
CA LYS A 165 -10.40 3.39 -2.78
C LYS A 165 -11.92 3.40 -2.99
N LYS A 166 -12.66 2.97 -1.96
CA LYS A 166 -14.14 2.96 -2.00
C LYS A 166 -14.67 4.40 -2.09
N GLY A 167 -15.48 4.68 -3.11
CA GLY A 167 -16.06 6.00 -3.33
C GLY A 167 -15.25 6.90 -4.27
N GLU A 168 -14.02 6.51 -4.64
CA GLU A 168 -13.23 7.18 -5.66
C GLU A 168 -13.62 6.71 -7.07
N PHE A 169 -13.58 7.64 -8.02
CA PHE A 169 -13.70 7.31 -9.43
C PHE A 169 -12.38 6.71 -9.91
N ARG A 170 -12.48 5.71 -10.80
CA ARG A 170 -11.32 5.25 -11.54
C ARG A 170 -10.93 6.33 -12.53
N GLN A 171 -9.64 6.69 -12.54
CA GLN A 171 -9.07 7.53 -13.58
C GLN A 171 -9.06 6.71 -14.88
N ILE A 172 -10.06 6.99 -15.72
CA ILE A 172 -10.15 6.48 -17.08
C ILE A 172 -9.93 7.69 -17.99
N GLY A 173 -9.10 7.53 -19.01
CA GLY A 173 -8.56 8.64 -19.78
C GLY A 173 -9.60 9.70 -20.17
N GLY A 174 -9.28 10.96 -19.88
CA GLY A 174 -10.13 12.12 -20.08
C GLY A 174 -9.75 12.92 -21.33
N ARG A 175 -10.64 12.99 -22.31
CA ARG A 175 -10.47 13.91 -23.45
C ARG A 175 -10.84 15.33 -23.00
N GLY A 176 -9.91 16.28 -23.11
CA GLY A 176 -10.18 17.70 -22.89
C GLY A 176 -9.05 18.50 -22.23
N THR A 177 -9.19 19.83 -22.27
CA THR A 177 -8.27 20.80 -21.64
C THR A 177 -8.36 20.79 -20.12
N LYS A 178 -9.57 20.86 -19.57
CA LYS A 178 -9.84 20.74 -18.13
C LYS A 178 -10.06 19.28 -17.75
N SER A 179 -9.41 18.83 -16.68
CA SER A 179 -9.69 17.50 -16.13
C SER A 179 -11.16 17.39 -15.71
N ILE A 180 -11.70 16.18 -15.73
CA ILE A 180 -13.07 15.96 -15.27
C ILE A 180 -13.16 16.14 -13.74
N ASP A 181 -12.06 15.86 -13.04
CA ASP A 181 -11.91 15.99 -11.60
C ASP A 181 -12.16 17.40 -11.07
N THR A 182 -11.82 18.46 -11.83
CA THR A 182 -12.13 19.84 -11.39
C THR A 182 -13.63 20.08 -11.32
N ARG A 183 -14.43 19.36 -12.13
CA ARG A 183 -15.88 19.54 -12.23
C ARG A 183 -16.65 18.61 -11.30
N ILE A 184 -16.32 17.32 -11.31
CA ILE A 184 -17.05 16.29 -10.54
C ILE A 184 -16.32 15.84 -9.27
N GLY A 185 -15.05 16.20 -9.10
CA GLY A 185 -14.18 15.71 -8.03
C GLY A 185 -13.60 14.33 -8.33
N LYS A 186 -12.66 13.88 -7.47
CA LYS A 186 -12.03 12.55 -7.56
C LYS A 186 -12.97 11.39 -7.17
N GLY A 187 -14.16 11.69 -6.64
CA GLY A 187 -15.08 10.69 -6.13
C GLY A 187 -16.33 11.28 -5.50
N ILE A 188 -17.28 10.40 -5.15
CA ILE A 188 -18.46 10.76 -4.36
C ILE A 188 -18.04 10.76 -2.89
N LYS A 189 -17.87 11.95 -2.31
CA LYS A 189 -17.59 12.12 -0.89
C LYS A 189 -18.71 11.46 -0.08
N LYS A 190 -18.37 10.38 0.63
CA LYS A 190 -19.25 9.79 1.64
C LYS A 190 -18.83 10.33 2.99
N ASP A 191 -19.82 10.80 3.74
CA ASP A 191 -19.59 11.24 5.10
C ASP A 191 -19.22 10.04 5.98
N HIS A 192 -18.13 10.16 6.73
CA HIS A 192 -17.70 9.13 7.66
C HIS A 192 -18.50 9.24 8.95
N ARG A 193 -19.80 8.92 8.86
CA ARG A 193 -20.68 8.92 10.03
C ARG A 193 -20.51 7.62 10.80
N ILE A 194 -20.22 7.75 12.08
CA ILE A 194 -20.32 6.64 13.02
C ILE A 194 -21.81 6.33 13.17
N ARG A 195 -22.17 5.04 13.18
CA ARG A 195 -23.55 4.62 13.42
C ARG A 195 -24.00 5.16 14.78
N ASP A 196 -25.18 5.78 14.81
CA ASP A 196 -25.80 6.17 16.06
C ASP A 196 -25.97 4.92 16.95
N ARG A 197 -25.46 5.01 18.18
CA ARG A 197 -25.47 3.91 19.16
C ARG A 197 -26.64 4.01 20.14
N GLY A 198 -27.49 5.02 20.00
CA GLY A 198 -28.56 5.31 20.96
C GLY A 198 -28.03 5.75 22.32
N LEU A 199 -28.95 5.95 23.25
CA LEU A 199 -28.61 6.33 24.63
C LEU A 199 -28.11 5.11 25.41
N LYS A 200 -27.00 5.28 26.15
CA LYS A 200 -26.48 4.24 27.03
C LYS A 200 -27.32 4.21 28.31
N ILE A 201 -28.11 3.15 28.48
CA ILE A 201 -29.02 2.99 29.63
C ILE A 201 -28.30 2.34 30.83
N ASN A 202 -27.66 1.19 30.62
CA ASN A 202 -27.08 0.42 31.73
C ASN A 202 -25.64 0.87 32.05
N SER A 203 -25.36 1.11 33.33
CA SER A 203 -24.03 1.46 33.84
C SER A 203 -23.27 0.28 34.48
N ILE A 204 -23.99 -0.75 34.93
CA ILE A 204 -23.44 -1.92 35.62
C ILE A 204 -23.34 -3.10 34.66
N GLY A 205 -22.22 -3.83 34.72
CA GLY A 205 -22.03 -5.06 33.95
C GLY A 205 -21.83 -4.86 32.44
N LYS A 206 -21.69 -5.98 31.73
CA LYS A 206 -21.56 -6.03 30.27
C LYS A 206 -22.80 -6.68 29.67
N SER A 207 -23.50 -5.96 28.81
CA SER A 207 -24.58 -6.52 28.00
C SER A 207 -23.99 -7.32 26.86
N THR A 208 -24.18 -8.64 26.90
CA THR A 208 -23.72 -9.58 25.86
C THR A 208 -24.91 -10.32 25.26
N ARG A 209 -24.67 -11.14 24.24
CA ARG A 209 -25.73 -11.99 23.65
C ARG A 209 -26.36 -12.94 24.68
N ASN A 210 -25.62 -13.36 25.71
CA ASN A 210 -26.09 -14.30 26.73
C ASN A 210 -26.79 -13.61 27.91
N GLY A 211 -27.01 -12.29 27.84
CA GLY A 211 -27.62 -11.49 28.90
C GLY A 211 -26.63 -10.52 29.57
N LEU A 212 -27.05 -10.00 30.72
CA LEU A 212 -26.28 -9.03 31.51
C LEU A 212 -25.32 -9.75 32.45
N ILE A 213 -24.02 -9.61 32.18
CA ILE A 213 -22.98 -10.20 33.03
C ILE A 213 -22.52 -9.14 34.02
N ILE A 214 -22.80 -9.37 35.30
CA ILE A 214 -22.38 -8.51 36.41
C ILE A 214 -21.13 -9.15 37.04
N SER A 215 -20.07 -8.36 37.23
CA SER A 215 -18.85 -8.88 37.86
C SER A 215 -19.05 -9.05 39.37
N GLN A 216 -18.38 -10.03 39.98
CA GLN A 216 -18.47 -10.21 41.43
C GLN A 216 -18.10 -8.94 42.20
N LYS A 217 -17.11 -8.18 41.70
CA LYS A 217 -16.73 -6.88 42.26
C LYS A 217 -17.87 -5.86 42.24
N ASP A 218 -18.69 -5.84 41.18
CA ASP A 218 -19.86 -4.96 41.10
C ASP A 218 -20.96 -5.41 42.05
N VAL A 219 -21.15 -6.73 42.20
CA VAL A 219 -22.08 -7.31 43.18
C VAL A 219 -21.68 -6.93 44.60
N ASP A 220 -20.42 -7.16 44.98
CA ASP A 220 -19.90 -6.87 46.32
C ASP A 220 -19.95 -5.37 46.63
N ARG A 221 -19.69 -4.53 45.63
CA ARG A 221 -19.76 -3.06 45.75
C ARG A 221 -21.19 -2.57 46.00
N ILE A 222 -22.18 -3.13 45.31
CA ILE A 222 -23.58 -2.68 45.43
C ILE A 222 -24.23 -3.24 46.68
N ASN A 223 -24.00 -4.52 47.00
CA ASN A 223 -24.58 -5.16 48.18
C ASN A 223 -23.95 -4.67 49.49
N GLY A 224 -22.82 -3.96 49.42
CA GLY A 224 -22.00 -3.64 50.57
C GLY A 224 -21.33 -4.91 51.12
N LYS A 225 -20.16 -4.75 51.72
CA LYS A 225 -19.46 -5.86 52.39
C LYS A 225 -20.32 -6.29 53.59
N ARG A 226 -21.27 -7.22 53.38
CA ARG A 226 -21.90 -7.94 54.49
C ARG A 226 -20.78 -8.77 55.11
N SER A 227 -20.28 -8.31 56.25
CA SER A 227 -19.31 -9.04 57.07
C SER A 227 -19.86 -10.38 57.49
#